data_AF-A0A6P1NGZ1-F1
#
_entry.id   AF-A0A6P1NGZ1-F1
#
_cell.length_a   1.000
_cell.length_b   1.000
_cell.length_c   1.000
_cell.angle_alpha   90.00
_cell.angle_beta   90.00
_cell.angle_gamma   90.00
#
_symmetry.space_group_name_H-M   'P 1'
#
loop_
_entity.id
_entity.type
_entity.pdbx_description
1 polymer ?
#
loop_
_entity_poly.entity_id
_entity_poly.type
_entity_poly.pdbx_seq_one_letter_code
_entity_poly.pdbx_strand_id
1 'polypeptide(L)'
;MYQNRALKAYQTSISSALTDREADAQCFRRLIIELKNAEHSISVAERNKALSKNQRLWSLIQKANALDSGTIPNDDRLLFARLADQAQKYGIKAILDPDLPITPLIEMAQNVLDGLTGTTNENNGFYTGF
;
A
#
# COMPACT_ATOMS: atom_id res chain seq x y z
N MET A 1 -4.47 43.59 0.62
CA MET A 1 -4.83 42.44 1.47
C MET A 1 -4.82 41.13 0.65
N TYR A 2 -3.66 40.65 0.20
CA TYR A 2 -3.52 39.43 -0.62
C TYR A 2 -2.82 38.25 0.11
N GLN A 3 -2.30 38.45 1.32
CA GLN A 3 -1.47 37.48 2.03
C GLN A 3 -2.20 36.27 2.64
N ASN A 4 -3.54 36.28 2.72
CA ASN A 4 -4.31 35.21 3.40
C ASN A 4 -4.88 34.13 2.46
N ARG A 5 -4.96 34.37 1.14
CA ARG A 5 -5.53 33.39 0.19
C ARG A 5 -4.54 32.28 -0.16
N ALA A 6 -3.27 32.64 -0.41
CA ALA A 6 -2.22 31.68 -0.71
C ALA A 6 -1.93 30.76 0.49
N LEU A 7 -1.90 31.32 1.70
CA LEU A 7 -1.68 30.55 2.93
C LEU A 7 -2.83 29.57 3.21
N LYS A 8 -4.08 29.98 3.01
CA LYS A 8 -5.25 29.10 3.14
C LYS A 8 -5.26 28.00 2.08
N ALA A 9 -4.97 28.31 0.82
CA ALA A 9 -4.90 27.31 -0.24
C ALA A 9 -3.79 26.27 0.03
N TYR A 10 -2.64 26.73 0.52
CA TYR A 10 -1.54 25.87 0.94
C TYR A 10 -1.92 24.99 2.15
N GLN A 11 -2.55 25.55 3.18
CA GLN A 11 -3.05 24.81 4.34
C GLN A 11 -4.10 23.76 3.95
N THR A 12 -5.06 24.11 3.10
CA THR A 12 -6.08 23.17 2.60
C THR A 12 -5.44 22.04 1.79
N SER A 13 -4.48 22.35 0.91
CA SER A 13 -3.76 21.34 0.12
C SER A 13 -2.96 20.38 1.01
N ILE A 14 -2.26 20.88 2.02
CA ILE A 14 -1.52 20.04 2.99
C ILE A 14 -2.47 19.19 3.81
N SER A 15 -3.54 19.78 4.36
CA SER A 15 -4.51 19.02 5.16
C SER A 15 -5.22 17.95 4.34
N SER A 16 -5.55 18.22 3.08
CA SER A 16 -6.11 17.21 2.17
C SER A 16 -5.11 16.09 1.90
N ALA A 17 -3.87 16.41 1.52
CA ALA A 17 -2.84 15.41 1.25
C ALA A 17 -2.51 14.54 2.46
N LEU A 18 -2.50 15.12 3.67
CA LEU A 18 -2.36 14.35 4.93
C LEU A 18 -3.54 13.42 5.17
N THR A 19 -4.76 13.87 4.85
CA THR A 19 -5.99 13.06 4.99
C THR A 19 -6.00 11.89 4.01
N ASP A 20 -5.57 12.11 2.77
CA ASP A 20 -5.49 11.08 1.74
C ASP A 20 -4.46 10.01 2.12
N ARG A 21 -3.29 10.43 2.63
CA ARG A 21 -2.23 9.51 3.06
C ARG A 21 -2.61 8.67 4.29
N GLU A 22 -3.30 9.27 5.26
CA GLU A 22 -3.82 8.53 6.43
C GLU A 22 -4.97 7.60 6.03
N ALA A 23 -5.81 7.99 5.08
CA ALA A 23 -6.86 7.11 4.54
C ALA A 23 -6.25 5.86 3.87
N ASP A 24 -5.22 6.04 3.04
CA ASP A 24 -4.47 4.92 2.44
C ASP A 24 -3.82 4.03 3.51
N ALA A 25 -3.21 4.62 4.54
CA ALA A 25 -2.62 3.88 5.65
C ALA A 25 -3.67 3.01 6.37
N GLN A 26 -4.87 3.54 6.63
CA GLN A 26 -5.97 2.77 7.22
C GLN A 26 -6.44 1.62 6.32
N CYS A 27 -6.48 1.83 5.00
CA CYS A 27 -6.79 0.77 4.04
C CYS A 27 -5.75 -0.37 4.10
N PHE A 28 -4.47 -0.05 4.13
CA PHE A 28 -3.40 -1.06 4.25
C PHE A 28 -3.43 -1.77 5.61
N ARG A 29 -3.64 -1.06 6.73
CA ARG A 29 -3.80 -1.69 8.06
C ARG A 29 -4.90 -2.74 8.07
N ARG A 30 -6.07 -2.41 7.50
CA ARG A 30 -7.19 -3.35 7.40
C ARG A 30 -6.86 -4.54 6.51
N LEU A 31 -6.23 -4.31 5.36
CA LEU A 31 -5.82 -5.39 4.46
C LEU A 31 -4.85 -6.36 5.14
N ILE A 32 -3.84 -5.83 5.85
CA ILE A 32 -2.84 -6.65 6.57
C ILE A 32 -3.50 -7.55 7.61
N ILE A 33 -4.46 -7.02 8.39
CA ILE A 33 -5.21 -7.82 9.36
C ILE A 33 -5.95 -8.96 8.66
N GLU A 34 -6.62 -8.67 7.55
CA GLU A 34 -7.38 -9.69 6.82
C GLU A 34 -6.48 -10.76 6.20
N LEU A 35 -5.33 -10.38 5.64
CA LEU A 35 -4.36 -11.32 5.10
C LEU A 35 -3.72 -12.18 6.19
N LYS A 36 -3.39 -11.62 7.35
CA LYS A 36 -2.87 -12.38 8.52
C LYS A 36 -3.92 -13.35 9.08
N ASN A 37 -5.19 -12.95 9.11
CA ASN A 37 -6.26 -13.86 9.52
C ASN A 37 -6.44 -14.99 8.51
N ALA A 38 -6.35 -14.70 7.21
CA ALA A 38 -6.41 -15.70 6.15
C ALA A 38 -5.21 -16.64 6.13
N GLU A 39 -4.01 -16.18 6.48
CA GLU A 39 -2.79 -17.00 6.57
C GLU A 39 -2.92 -18.13 7.59
N HIS A 40 -3.59 -17.87 8.72
CA HIS A 40 -3.85 -18.87 9.75
C HIS A 40 -5.16 -19.65 9.55
N SER A 41 -5.94 -19.34 8.51
CA SER A 41 -7.22 -20.00 8.25
C SER A 41 -7.05 -21.25 7.39
N ILE A 42 -7.73 -22.32 7.80
CA ILE A 42 -7.91 -23.56 7.01
C ILE A 42 -8.95 -23.40 5.90
N SER A 43 -9.71 -22.30 5.89
CA SER A 43 -10.79 -22.07 4.93
C SER A 43 -10.27 -21.42 3.64
N VAL A 44 -10.29 -22.19 2.55
CA VAL A 44 -9.99 -21.68 1.19
C VAL A 44 -10.90 -20.50 0.81
N ALA A 45 -12.14 -20.48 1.29
CA ALA A 45 -13.07 -19.39 1.02
C ALA A 45 -12.65 -18.08 1.72
N GLU A 46 -12.22 -18.13 2.98
CA GLU A 46 -11.73 -16.96 3.72
C GLU A 46 -10.41 -16.45 3.11
N ARG A 47 -9.55 -17.39 2.74
CA ARG A 47 -8.31 -17.13 2.01
C ARG A 47 -8.57 -16.37 0.71
N ASN A 48 -9.44 -16.89 -0.15
CA ASN A 48 -9.78 -16.26 -1.43
C ASN A 48 -10.49 -14.91 -1.27
N LYS A 49 -11.28 -14.74 -0.20
CA LYS A 49 -11.89 -13.45 0.14
C LYS A 49 -10.83 -12.39 0.48
N ALA A 50 -9.83 -12.73 1.29
CA ALA A 50 -8.73 -11.82 1.62
C ALA A 50 -7.88 -11.48 0.38
N LEU A 51 -7.56 -12.49 -0.45
CA LEU A 51 -6.84 -12.29 -1.71
C LEU A 51 -7.61 -11.40 -2.70
N SER A 52 -8.93 -11.57 -2.79
CA SER A 52 -9.78 -10.71 -3.64
C SER A 52 -9.79 -9.25 -3.17
N LYS A 53 -9.76 -9.02 -1.85
CA LYS A 53 -9.65 -7.67 -1.29
C LYS A 53 -8.27 -7.06 -1.52
N ASN A 54 -7.20 -7.86 -1.45
CA ASN A 54 -5.87 -7.45 -1.89
C ASN A 54 -5.90 -6.95 -3.34
N GLN A 55 -6.45 -7.74 -4.27
CA GLN A 55 -6.56 -7.35 -5.69
C GLN A 55 -7.30 -6.01 -5.86
N ARG A 56 -8.41 -5.86 -5.15
CA ARG A 56 -9.25 -4.65 -5.21
C ARG A 56 -8.50 -3.42 -4.70
N LEU A 57 -7.81 -3.51 -3.55
CA LEU A 57 -7.07 -2.37 -3.00
C LEU A 57 -5.97 -1.92 -3.95
N TRP A 58 -5.15 -2.85 -4.45
CA TRP A 58 -4.08 -2.52 -5.39
C TRP A 58 -4.61 -1.93 -6.70
N SER A 59 -5.76 -2.39 -7.20
CA SER A 59 -6.39 -1.79 -8.38
C SER A 59 -6.87 -0.35 -8.13
N LEU A 60 -7.40 -0.06 -6.94
CA LEU A 60 -7.81 1.29 -6.57
C LEU A 60 -6.61 2.24 -6.48
N ILE A 61 -5.54 1.81 -5.82
CA ILE A 61 -4.31 2.60 -5.67
C ILE A 61 -3.66 2.87 -7.02
N GLN A 62 -3.58 1.85 -7.88
CA GLN A 62 -3.02 2.01 -9.22
C GLN A 62 -3.83 3.00 -10.06
N LYS A 63 -5.18 2.98 -9.95
CA LYS A 63 -6.04 3.96 -10.61
C LYS A 63 -5.85 5.37 -10.05
N ALA A 64 -5.74 5.52 -8.72
CA ALA A 64 -5.48 6.81 -8.09
C ALA A 64 -4.14 7.41 -8.55
N ASN A 65 -3.08 6.59 -8.60
CA ASN A 65 -1.77 7.01 -9.09
C ASN A 65 -1.77 7.36 -10.59
N ALA A 66 -2.57 6.68 -11.40
CA ALA A 66 -2.69 6.98 -12.85
C ALA A 66 -3.46 8.27 -13.14
N LEU A 67 -4.34 8.69 -12.23
CA LEU A 67 -5.14 9.93 -12.35
C LEU A 67 -4.42 11.15 -11.75
N ASP A 68 -3.28 10.95 -11.07
CA ASP A 68 -2.49 12.04 -10.53
C ASP A 68 -1.96 12.95 -11.67
N SER A 69 -2.30 14.23 -11.60
CA SER A 69 -2.06 15.22 -12.66
C SER A 69 -0.66 15.83 -12.64
N GLY A 70 0.34 15.10 -12.12
CA GLY A 70 1.73 15.54 -12.05
C GLY A 70 2.21 15.96 -10.65
N THR A 71 1.43 15.70 -9.60
CA THR A 71 1.78 16.05 -8.22
C THR A 71 2.88 15.14 -7.67
N ILE A 72 2.88 13.87 -8.07
CA ILE A 72 3.87 12.86 -7.66
C ILE A 72 5.00 12.80 -8.71
N PRO A 73 6.29 12.68 -8.33
CA PRO A 73 7.36 12.43 -9.29
C PRO A 73 7.12 11.18 -10.16
N ASN A 74 7.55 11.21 -11.42
CA ASN A 74 7.36 10.08 -12.34
C ASN A 74 7.97 8.76 -11.83
N ASP A 75 9.15 8.83 -11.21
CA ASP A 75 9.86 7.65 -10.71
C ASP A 75 9.10 6.98 -9.56
N ASP A 76 8.51 7.77 -8.66
CA ASP A 76 7.68 7.28 -7.56
C ASP A 76 6.41 6.64 -8.10
N ARG A 77 5.74 7.26 -9.09
CA ARG A 77 4.58 6.67 -9.76
C ARG A 77 4.91 5.32 -10.41
N LEU A 78 6.07 5.21 -11.05
CA LEU A 78 6.53 3.97 -11.67
C LEU A 78 6.82 2.88 -10.63
N LEU A 79 7.42 3.25 -9.50
CA LEU A 79 7.67 2.35 -8.38
C LEU A 79 6.34 1.78 -7.84
N PHE A 80 5.36 2.65 -7.57
CA PHE A 80 4.03 2.21 -7.12
C PHE A 80 3.32 1.32 -8.14
N ALA A 81 3.42 1.64 -9.44
CA ALA A 81 2.83 0.82 -10.49
C ALA A 81 3.44 -0.58 -10.54
N ARG A 82 4.77 -0.69 -10.37
CA ARG A 82 5.48 -1.98 -10.31
C ARG A 82 5.10 -2.78 -9.07
N LEU A 83 5.00 -2.14 -7.90
CA LEU A 83 4.57 -2.81 -6.67
C LEU A 83 3.14 -3.33 -6.79
N ALA A 84 2.21 -2.53 -7.33
CA ALA A 84 0.84 -2.96 -7.57
C ALA A 84 0.78 -4.16 -8.52
N ASP A 85 1.51 -4.11 -9.64
CA ASP A 85 1.59 -5.21 -10.61
C ASP A 85 2.13 -6.50 -9.99
N GLN A 86 3.20 -6.40 -9.19
CA GLN A 86 3.77 -7.55 -8.48
C GLN A 86 2.79 -8.16 -7.46
N ALA A 87 2.16 -7.32 -6.63
CA ALA A 87 1.20 -7.78 -5.61
C ALA A 87 -0.02 -8.43 -6.25
N GLN A 88 -0.51 -7.87 -7.36
CA GLN A 88 -1.65 -8.42 -8.10
C GLN A 88 -1.30 -9.76 -8.75
N LYS A 89 -0.18 -9.85 -9.48
CA LYS A 89 0.29 -11.09 -10.09
C LYS A 89 0.49 -12.19 -9.06
N TYR A 90 1.13 -11.88 -7.93
CA TYR A 90 1.32 -12.84 -6.85
C TYR A 90 -0.02 -13.27 -6.25
N GLY A 91 -0.92 -12.32 -5.96
CA GLY A 91 -2.23 -12.65 -5.40
C GLY A 91 -3.10 -13.50 -6.33
N ILE A 92 -3.01 -13.32 -7.66
CA ILE A 92 -3.67 -14.21 -8.62
C ILE A 92 -3.10 -15.63 -8.52
N LYS A 93 -1.76 -15.77 -8.47
CA LYS A 93 -1.13 -17.08 -8.26
C LYS A 93 -1.58 -17.72 -6.95
N ALA A 94 -1.64 -16.96 -5.85
CA ALA A 94 -2.07 -17.46 -4.54
C ALA A 94 -3.56 -17.84 -4.46
N ILE A 95 -4.39 -17.34 -5.39
CA ILE A 95 -5.79 -17.78 -5.57
C ILE A 95 -5.84 -19.12 -6.32
N LEU A 96 -4.99 -19.28 -7.34
CA LEU A 96 -4.92 -20.49 -8.17
C LEU A 96 -4.21 -21.65 -7.46
N ASP A 97 -3.29 -21.34 -6.55
CA ASP A 97 -2.51 -22.27 -5.76
C ASP A 97 -2.72 -22.00 -4.25
N PRO A 98 -3.62 -22.77 -3.60
CA PRO A 98 -3.90 -22.61 -2.17
C PRO A 98 -2.71 -22.87 -1.24
N ASP A 99 -1.71 -23.63 -1.70
CA ASP A 99 -0.53 -23.98 -0.91
C ASP A 99 0.54 -22.88 -0.95
N LEU A 100 0.42 -21.93 -1.89
CA LEU A 100 1.34 -20.80 -1.99
C LEU A 100 1.26 -19.91 -0.73
N PRO A 101 2.36 -19.47 -0.12
CA PRO A 101 2.27 -18.63 1.09
C PRO A 101 1.66 -17.26 0.80
N ILE A 102 0.85 -16.72 1.73
CA ILE A 102 0.30 -15.35 1.65
C ILE A 102 1.28 -14.30 2.18
N THR A 103 2.27 -14.73 2.97
CA THR A 103 3.27 -13.88 3.64
C THR A 103 3.86 -12.78 2.73
N PRO A 104 4.24 -13.04 1.46
CA PRO A 104 4.78 -11.98 0.60
C PRO A 104 3.80 -10.82 0.36
N LEU A 105 2.49 -11.07 0.31
CA LEU A 105 1.49 -10.01 0.17
C LEU A 105 1.35 -9.17 1.44
N ILE A 106 1.51 -9.81 2.61
CA ILE A 106 1.51 -9.14 3.91
C ILE A 106 2.73 -8.22 4.01
N GLU A 107 3.90 -8.71 3.65
CA GLU A 107 5.16 -7.94 3.66
C GLU A 107 5.09 -6.74 2.71
N MET A 108 4.60 -6.93 1.48
CA MET A 108 4.42 -5.83 0.54
C MET A 108 3.45 -4.76 1.07
N ALA A 109 2.32 -5.17 1.64
CA ALA A 109 1.36 -4.24 2.24
C ALA A 109 1.94 -3.51 3.45
N GLN A 110 2.74 -4.20 4.27
CA GLN A 110 3.42 -3.61 5.43
C GLN A 110 4.48 -2.59 5.01
N ASN A 111 5.29 -2.89 4.00
CA ASN A 111 6.30 -1.96 3.49
C ASN A 111 5.67 -0.64 2.99
N VAL A 112 4.50 -0.73 2.33
CA VAL A 112 3.77 0.48 1.92
C VAL A 112 3.19 1.22 3.13
N LEU A 113 2.59 0.51 4.08
CA LEU A 113 2.09 1.11 5.31
C LEU A 113 3.19 1.87 6.06
N ASP A 114 4.35 1.24 6.23
CA ASP A 114 5.53 1.81 6.89
C ASP A 114 5.99 3.10 6.17
N GLY A 115 6.02 3.07 4.83
CA GLY A 115 6.31 4.26 4.02
C GLY A 115 5.25 5.36 4.10
N LEU A 116 3.97 5.01 4.31
CA LEU A 116 2.88 5.97 4.47
C LEU A 116 2.91 6.64 5.84
N THR A 117 3.24 5.89 6.90
CA THR A 117 3.26 6.39 8.28
C THR A 117 4.60 7.00 8.70
N GLY A 118 5.63 6.91 7.85
CA GLY A 118 6.98 7.34 8.19
C GLY A 118 7.66 6.43 9.22
N THR A 119 7.12 5.23 9.43
CA THR A 119 7.68 4.22 10.33
C THR A 119 8.68 3.39 9.54
N THR A 120 9.80 3.98 9.13
CA THR A 120 10.90 3.16 8.60
C THR A 120 11.47 2.37 9.77
N ASN A 121 11.32 1.05 9.78
CA ASN A 121 12.03 0.20 10.73
C ASN A 121 13.54 0.37 10.46
N GLU A 122 14.20 1.27 11.18
CA GLU A 122 15.66 1.45 11.21
C GLU A 122 16.35 0.27 11.93
N ASN A 123 16.03 -0.97 11.52
CA ASN A 123 16.69 -2.19 11.98
C ASN A 123 17.57 -2.80 10.87
N ASN A 124 18.34 -1.97 10.18
CA ASN A 124 19.55 -2.44 9.49
C ASN A 124 20.74 -2.32 10.43
N GLY A 125 20.75 -3.21 11.43
CA GLY A 125 21.95 -3.51 12.19
C GLY A 125 23.01 -4.18 11.28
N PHE A 126 24.18 -3.56 11.23
CA PHE A 126 25.50 -4.18 11.06
C PHE A 126 25.66 -5.25 9.97
N TYR A 127 26.10 -4.79 8.78
CA TYR A 127 27.12 -5.50 8.00
C TYR A 127 28.07 -4.47 7.37
N THR A 128 29.04 -3.97 8.15
CA THR A 128 30.33 -3.58 7.57
C THR A 128 31.11 -4.85 7.32
N GLY A 129 31.29 -5.19 6.04
CA GLY A 129 32.08 -6.33 5.60
C GLY A 129 33.59 -6.09 5.68
N PHE A 130 34.28 -7.23 5.54
CA PHE A 130 35.72 -7.43 5.30
C PHE A 130 36.68 -7.12 6.45
#